data_AF-A0A3C1VZT4-F1
#
_entry.id   AF-A0A3C1VZT4-F1
#
_cell.length_a   1.000
_cell.length_b   1.000
_cell.length_c   1.000
_cell.angle_alpha   90.00
_cell.angle_beta   90.00
_cell.angle_gamma   90.00
#
_symmetry.space_group_name_H-M   'P 1'
#
loop_
_entity.id
_entity.type
_entity.pdbx_description
1 polymer ?
#
loop_
_entity_poly.entity_id
_entity_poly.type
_entity_poly.pdbx_seq_one_letter_code
_entity_poly.pdbx_strand_id
1 'polypeptide(L)'
;MAEIVPLLLLGAFSGFIAGLLGVGSGLIMVPALLYLLAGSTDQTVLMHTAVGTSLAAMVFTSISSVLAHHQHGAIHWHNCKQLTPTILLGAFSGALLTKVMSFDFMRLFFALFEFSVAAIMYFGLSSSAHIDNLSKW
;
A
#
# COMPACT_ATOMS: atom_id res chain seq x y z
N MET A 1 27.15 -1.98 -4.15
CA MET A 1 26.66 -3.36 -3.90
C MET A 1 26.05 -3.54 -2.51
N ALA A 2 26.53 -2.83 -1.46
CA ALA A 2 25.97 -2.93 -0.09
C ALA A 2 24.50 -2.47 0.02
N GLU A 3 24.04 -1.56 -0.85
CA GLU A 3 22.67 -1.01 -0.83
C GLU A 3 21.57 -1.99 -1.30
N ILE A 4 21.92 -3.05 -2.04
CA ILE A 4 20.92 -3.96 -2.66
C ILE A 4 20.41 -4.99 -1.64
N VAL A 5 21.29 -5.42 -0.72
CA VAL A 5 20.96 -6.37 0.33
C VAL A 5 19.83 -5.87 1.25
N PRO A 6 19.87 -4.64 1.81
CA PRO A 6 18.77 -4.15 2.65
C PRO A 6 17.47 -3.94 1.86
N LEU A 7 17.54 -3.57 0.57
CA LEU A 7 16.34 -3.49 -0.28
C LEU A 7 15.69 -4.85 -0.53
N LEU A 8 16.49 -5.89 -0.76
CA LEU A 8 15.99 -7.26 -0.92
C LEU A 8 15.37 -7.79 0.38
N LEU A 9 16.03 -7.56 1.52
CA LEU A 9 15.51 -7.95 2.83
C LEU A 9 14.22 -7.21 3.16
N LEU A 10 14.18 -5.90 2.89
CA LEU A 10 12.99 -5.09 3.09
C LEU A 10 11.83 -5.58 2.23
N GLY A 11 12.06 -5.85 0.95
CA GLY A 11 11.06 -6.38 0.03
C GLY A 11 10.54 -7.75 0.47
N ALA A 12 11.43 -8.66 0.87
CA ALA A 12 11.06 -9.98 1.37
C ALA A 12 10.24 -9.91 2.66
N PHE A 13 10.69 -9.12 3.64
CA PHE A 13 10.00 -8.94 4.92
C PHE A 13 8.64 -8.27 4.75
N SER A 14 8.59 -7.18 3.97
CA SER A 14 7.35 -6.45 3.71
C SER A 14 6.35 -7.30 2.91
N GLY A 15 6.81 -8.07 1.92
CA GLY A 15 5.98 -8.99 1.17
C GLY A 15 5.40 -10.11 2.04
N PHE A 16 6.19 -10.65 2.97
CA PHE A 16 5.73 -11.63 3.94
C PHE A 16 4.64 -11.06 4.87
N ILE A 17 4.86 -9.87 5.44
CA ILE A 17 3.86 -9.18 6.27
C ILE A 17 2.59 -8.89 5.46
N ALA A 18 2.74 -8.43 4.21
CA ALA A 18 1.61 -8.16 3.33
C ALA A 18 0.78 -9.41 3.04
N GLY A 19 1.42 -10.57 2.90
CA GLY A 19 0.74 -11.87 2.76
C GLY A 19 0.00 -12.30 4.03
N LEU A 20 0.57 -12.06 5.21
CA LEU A 20 -0.07 -12.39 6.50
C LEU A 20 -1.23 -11.48 6.85
N LEU A 21 -1.07 -10.16 6.65
CA LEU A 21 -2.08 -9.16 7.04
C LEU A 21 -3.11 -8.89 5.94
N GLY A 22 -2.78 -9.15 4.67
CA GLY A 22 -3.65 -8.84 3.53
C GLY A 22 -3.84 -7.35 3.22
N VAL A 23 -3.20 -6.45 3.99
CA VAL A 23 -3.37 -4.98 3.88
C VAL A 23 -2.47 -4.35 2.81
N GLY A 24 -1.53 -5.11 2.22
CA GLY A 24 -0.54 -4.61 1.28
C GLY A 24 0.74 -4.09 1.98
N SER A 25 1.85 -4.05 1.24
CA SER A 25 3.21 -3.77 1.76
C SER A 25 3.50 -2.29 2.06
N GLY A 26 2.62 -1.37 1.64
CA GLY A 26 2.87 0.08 1.63
C GLY A 26 3.13 0.70 2.99
N LEU A 27 2.40 0.24 4.02
CA LEU A 27 2.53 0.74 5.39
C LEU A 27 3.93 0.55 5.98
N ILE A 28 4.68 -0.43 5.47
CA ILE A 28 6.04 -0.72 5.93
C ILE A 28 7.06 -0.22 4.89
N MET A 29 6.77 -0.38 3.60
CA MET A 29 7.69 -0.01 2.53
C MET A 29 7.94 1.49 2.45
N VAL A 30 6.90 2.33 2.54
CA VAL A 30 7.08 3.78 2.40
C VAL A 30 8.00 4.37 3.47
N PRO A 31 7.77 4.16 4.79
CA PRO A 31 8.64 4.73 5.81
C PRO A 31 10.04 4.12 5.77
N ALA A 32 10.17 2.83 5.46
CA ALA A 32 11.48 2.20 5.31
C ALA A 32 12.28 2.77 4.12
N LEU A 33 11.62 3.01 2.98
CA LEU A 33 12.24 3.65 1.82
C LEU A 33 12.61 5.10 2.11
N LEU A 34 11.80 5.85 2.88
CA LEU A 34 12.17 7.19 3.32
C LEU A 34 13.49 7.19 4.10
N TYR A 35 13.65 6.24 5.03
CA TYR A 35 14.89 6.11 5.81
C TYR A 35 16.09 5.67 4.95
N LEU A 36 15.89 4.71 4.04
CA LEU A 36 16.97 4.24 3.15
C LEU A 36 17.42 5.30 2.14
N LEU A 37 16.47 6.08 1.58
CA LEU A 37 16.76 7.07 0.54
C LEU A 37 17.16 8.45 1.09
N ALA A 38 16.98 8.70 2.40
CA ALA A 38 17.30 9.98 3.06
C ALA A 38 18.72 10.49 2.81
N GLY A 39 19.70 9.60 2.68
CA GLY A 39 21.10 9.97 2.45
C GLY A 39 21.52 10.08 0.99
N SER A 40 20.72 9.58 0.05
CA SER A 40 21.11 9.40 -1.36
C SER A 40 20.25 10.17 -2.36
N THR A 41 19.10 10.67 -1.92
CA THR A 41 18.10 11.32 -2.78
C THR A 41 17.79 12.72 -2.27
N ASP A 42 17.62 13.68 -3.18
CA ASP A 42 17.21 15.03 -2.83
C ASP A 42 15.85 15.03 -2.12
N GLN A 43 15.72 15.83 -1.06
CA GLN A 43 14.55 15.88 -0.21
C GLN A 43 13.30 16.27 -1.00
N THR A 44 13.44 17.06 -2.07
CA THR A 44 12.33 17.48 -2.93
C THR A 44 11.59 16.33 -3.63
N VAL A 45 12.31 15.26 -3.99
CA VAL A 45 11.76 14.11 -4.73
C VAL A 45 11.67 12.84 -3.88
N LEU A 46 12.32 12.83 -2.72
CA LEU A 46 12.43 11.67 -1.84
C LEU A 46 11.07 11.05 -1.46
N MET A 47 10.08 11.90 -1.14
CA MET A 47 8.75 11.40 -0.79
C MET A 47 8.03 10.79 -2.00
N HIS A 48 8.11 11.41 -3.17
CA HIS A 48 7.51 10.89 -4.40
C HIS A 48 8.17 9.59 -4.84
N THR A 49 9.48 9.48 -4.72
CA THR A 49 10.21 8.24 -5.02
C THR A 49 9.84 7.13 -4.06
N ALA A 50 9.83 7.37 -2.75
CA ALA A 50 9.47 6.35 -1.76
C ALA A 50 8.04 5.81 -1.97
N VAL A 51 7.07 6.72 -2.11
CA VAL A 51 5.66 6.35 -2.35
C VAL A 51 5.52 5.64 -3.70
N GLY A 52 6.09 6.19 -4.78
CA GLY A 52 6.01 5.62 -6.12
C GLY A 52 6.64 4.23 -6.23
N THR A 53 7.82 4.03 -5.64
CA THR A 53 8.50 2.73 -5.59
C THR A 53 7.70 1.71 -4.78
N SER A 54 7.10 2.12 -3.65
CA SER A 54 6.23 1.22 -2.88
C SER A 54 5.00 0.78 -3.69
N LEU A 55 4.39 1.69 -4.45
CA LEU A 55 3.24 1.42 -5.29
C LEU A 55 3.60 0.46 -6.43
N ALA A 56 4.79 0.64 -7.02
CA ALA A 56 5.32 -0.29 -8.01
C ALA A 56 5.52 -1.69 -7.42
N ALA A 57 6.05 -1.79 -6.20
CA ALA A 57 6.18 -3.08 -5.50
C ALA A 57 4.81 -3.73 -5.21
N MET A 58 3.79 -2.93 -4.88
CA MET A 58 2.43 -3.43 -4.66
C MET A 58 1.83 -4.11 -5.90
N VAL A 59 2.23 -3.73 -7.12
CA VAL A 59 1.73 -4.39 -8.34
C VAL A 59 2.09 -5.88 -8.31
N PHE A 60 3.34 -6.22 -7.97
CA PHE A 60 3.79 -7.60 -7.89
C PHE A 60 3.07 -8.39 -6.79
N THR A 61 2.90 -7.79 -5.60
CA THR A 61 2.19 -8.46 -4.50
C THR A 61 0.70 -8.63 -4.80
N SER A 62 0.09 -7.67 -5.50
CA SER A 62 -1.32 -7.72 -5.90
C SER A 62 -1.56 -8.81 -6.94
N ILE A 63 -0.66 -8.97 -7.92
CA ILE A 63 -0.73 -10.07 -8.89
C ILE A 63 -0.68 -11.43 -8.16
N SER A 64 0.25 -11.59 -7.23
CA SER A 64 0.37 -12.81 -6.41
C SER A 64 -0.91 -13.07 -5.60
N SER A 65 -1.48 -12.03 -4.98
CA SER A 65 -2.71 -12.13 -4.20
C SER A 65 -3.93 -12.50 -5.07
N VAL A 66 -4.09 -11.87 -6.23
CA VAL A 66 -5.16 -12.18 -7.18
C VAL A 66 -5.03 -13.62 -7.67
N LEU A 67 -3.83 -14.09 -7.99
CA LEU A 67 -3.62 -15.47 -8.43
C LEU A 67 -3.99 -16.48 -7.33
N ALA A 68 -3.63 -16.19 -6.07
CA ALA A 68 -4.00 -17.04 -4.93
C ALA A 68 -5.52 -17.07 -4.72
N HIS A 69 -6.21 -15.93 -4.78
CA HIS A 69 -7.67 -15.87 -4.63
C HIS A 69 -8.41 -16.51 -5.81
N HIS A 70 -7.85 -16.41 -7.02
CA HIS A 70 -8.42 -17.02 -8.21
C HIS A 70 -8.40 -18.55 -8.11
N GLN A 71 -7.30 -19.12 -7.60
CA GLN A 71 -7.20 -20.57 -7.39
C GLN A 71 -8.23 -21.10 -6.39
N HIS A 72 -8.65 -20.29 -5.42
CA HIS A 72 -9.70 -20.64 -4.46
C HIS A 72 -11.12 -20.35 -4.97
N GLY A 73 -11.30 -19.89 -6.22
CA GLY A 73 -12.62 -19.56 -6.77
C GLY A 73 -13.32 -18.38 -6.11
N ALA A 74 -12.61 -17.60 -5.29
CA ALA A 74 -13.17 -16.53 -4.46
C ALA A 74 -13.32 -15.18 -5.18
N ILE A 75 -13.10 -15.12 -6.50
CA ILE A 75 -13.11 -13.87 -7.27
C ILE A 75 -14.41 -13.73 -8.06
N HIS A 76 -15.22 -12.75 -7.65
CA HIS A 76 -16.38 -12.29 -8.42
C HIS A 76 -15.92 -11.33 -9.54
N TRP A 77 -15.57 -11.90 -10.69
CA TRP A 77 -15.07 -11.15 -11.86
C TRP A 77 -16.01 -10.03 -12.35
N HIS A 78 -17.32 -10.15 -12.10
CA HIS A 78 -18.29 -9.09 -12.41
C HIS A 78 -18.02 -7.81 -11.61
N ASN A 79 -17.90 -7.94 -10.28
CA ASN A 79 -17.64 -6.81 -9.38
C ASN A 79 -16.25 -6.22 -9.64
N CYS A 80 -15.24 -7.06 -9.88
CA CYS A 80 -13.90 -6.58 -10.25
C CYS A 80 -13.98 -5.65 -11.47
N LYS A 81 -14.69 -6.04 -12.55
CA LYS A 81 -14.82 -5.20 -13.75
C LYS A 81 -15.53 -3.87 -13.48
N GLN A 82 -16.51 -3.84 -12.58
CA GLN A 82 -17.21 -2.60 -12.22
C GLN A 82 -16.37 -1.67 -11.35
N LEU A 83 -15.53 -2.23 -10.47
CA LEU A 83 -14.68 -1.46 -9.56
C LEU A 83 -13.40 -0.95 -10.25
N THR A 84 -12.83 -1.72 -11.19
CA THR A 84 -11.62 -1.35 -11.93
C THR A 84 -11.63 0.08 -12.49
N PRO A 85 -12.64 0.56 -13.24
CA PRO A 85 -12.61 1.91 -13.81
C PRO A 85 -12.57 3.00 -12.73
N THR A 86 -13.29 2.82 -11.62
CA THR A 86 -13.30 3.78 -10.52
C THR A 86 -11.95 3.80 -9.80
N ILE A 87 -11.34 2.63 -9.58
CA ILE A 87 -9.99 2.52 -8.99
C ILE A 87 -8.96 3.17 -9.92
N LEU A 88 -9.05 2.93 -11.24
CA LEU A 88 -8.13 3.51 -12.22
C LEU A 88 -8.25 5.04 -12.24
N LEU A 89 -9.47 5.57 -12.24
CA LEU A 89 -9.73 7.01 -12.19
C LEU A 89 -9.21 7.62 -10.88
N GLY A 90 -9.46 6.97 -9.75
CA GLY A 90 -8.96 7.41 -8.44
C GLY A 90 -7.42 7.42 -8.39
N ALA A 91 -6.78 6.35 -8.85
CA ALA A 91 -5.32 6.24 -8.88
C ALA A 91 -4.70 7.28 -9.82
N PHE A 92 -5.28 7.48 -11.01
CA PHE A 92 -4.78 8.44 -11.99
C PHE A 92 -4.95 9.89 -11.50
N SER A 93 -6.13 10.23 -10.97
CA SER A 93 -6.37 11.57 -10.41
C SER A 93 -5.48 11.85 -9.19
N GLY A 94 -5.29 10.87 -8.30
CA GLY A 94 -4.35 10.96 -7.18
C GLY A 94 -2.92 11.18 -7.65
N ALA A 95 -2.45 10.42 -8.64
CA ALA A 95 -1.11 10.57 -9.21
C ALA A 95 -0.90 11.97 -9.82
N LEU A 96 -1.91 12.55 -10.49
CA LEU A 96 -1.84 13.92 -10.98
C LEU A 96 -1.80 14.94 -9.83
N LEU A 97 -2.60 14.73 -8.79
CA LEU A 97 -2.65 15.62 -7.64
C LEU A 97 -1.32 15.66 -6.87
N THR A 98 -0.61 14.54 -6.77
CA THR A 98 0.71 14.51 -6.10
C THR A 98 1.76 15.39 -6.78
N LYS A 99 1.62 15.71 -8.08
CA LYS A 99 2.58 16.58 -8.79
C LYS A 99 2.58 18.03 -8.31
N VAL A 100 1.49 18.49 -7.70
CA VAL A 100 1.35 19.86 -7.19
C VAL A 100 1.54 19.95 -5.67
N MET A 101 1.77 18.82 -5.00
CA MET A 101 1.98 18.76 -3.55
C MET A 101 3.44 18.98 -3.17
N SER A 102 3.66 19.77 -2.11
CA SER A 102 5.00 19.95 -1.54
C SER A 102 5.44 18.73 -0.73
N PHE A 103 6.76 18.58 -0.57
CA PHE A 103 7.37 17.53 0.24
C PHE A 103 6.77 17.46 1.65
N ASP A 104 6.70 18.61 2.35
CA ASP A 104 6.22 18.66 3.74
C ASP A 104 4.75 18.26 3.86
N PHE A 105 3.92 18.66 2.89
CA PHE A 105 2.51 18.27 2.88
C PHE A 105 2.36 16.76 2.69
N MET A 106 3.07 16.17 1.71
CA MET A 106 3.02 14.72 1.48
C MET A 106 3.55 13.93 2.69
N ARG A 107 4.63 14.42 3.32
CA ARG A 107 5.18 13.86 4.55
C ARG A 107 4.18 13.85 5.70
N LEU A 108 3.56 15.00 5.97
CA LEU A 108 2.59 15.12 7.06
C LEU A 108 1.33 14.30 6.79
N PHE A 109 0.82 14.35 5.55
CA PHE A 109 -0.33 13.57 5.12
C PHE A 109 -0.09 12.07 5.32
N PHE A 110 1.05 11.56 4.87
CA PHE A 110 1.37 10.14 4.99
C PHE A 110 1.57 9.73 6.45
N ALA A 111 2.22 10.57 7.26
CA ALA A 111 2.37 10.31 8.70
C ALA A 111 1.00 10.22 9.40
N LEU A 112 0.09 11.17 9.15
CA LEU A 112 -1.26 11.14 9.72
C LEU A 112 -2.07 9.91 9.25
N PHE A 113 -1.91 9.54 7.97
CA PHE A 113 -2.52 8.34 7.41
C PHE A 113 -2.01 7.07 8.12
N GLU A 114 -0.70 6.91 8.29
CA GLU A 114 -0.11 5.78 9.00
C GLU A 114 -0.54 5.72 10.47
N PHE A 115 -0.56 6.86 11.17
CA PHE A 115 -1.08 6.93 12.54
C PHE A 115 -2.55 6.51 12.62
N SER A 116 -3.36 6.90 11.63
CA SER A 116 -4.76 6.50 11.56
C SER A 116 -4.90 4.99 11.37
N VAL A 117 -4.10 4.39 10.47
CA VAL A 117 -4.09 2.94 10.25
C VAL A 117 -3.62 2.20 11.51
N ALA A 118 -2.56 2.67 12.15
CA ALA A 118 -2.07 2.13 13.41
C ALA A 118 -3.14 2.16 14.50
N ALA A 119 -3.89 3.27 14.60
CA ALA A 119 -5.01 3.39 15.54
C ALA A 119 -6.14 2.41 15.20
N ILE A 120 -6.53 2.26 13.94
CA ILE A 120 -7.56 1.29 13.51
C ILE A 120 -7.15 -0.14 13.88
N MET A 121 -5.88 -0.50 13.64
CA MET A 121 -5.36 -1.82 14.00
C MET A 121 -5.28 -2.02 15.52
N TYR A 122 -4.87 -0.99 16.27
CA TYR A 122 -4.75 -1.06 17.73
C TYR A 122 -6.10 -1.15 18.43
N PHE A 123 -7.08 -0.36 18.00
CA PHE A 123 -8.43 -0.36 18.57
C PHE A 123 -9.35 -1.40 17.96
N GLY A 124 -8.91 -2.14 16.94
CA GLY A 124 -9.69 -3.20 16.31
C GLY A 124 -10.95 -2.71 15.59
N LEU A 125 -10.95 -1.46 15.09
CA LEU A 125 -12.08 -0.84 14.39
C LEU A 125 -12.35 -1.44 12.99
N SER A 126 -11.91 -2.66 12.73
CA SER A 126 -12.11 -3.35 11.46
C SER A 126 -13.60 -3.63 11.26
N SER A 127 -14.10 -3.36 10.05
CA SER A 127 -15.50 -3.53 9.64
C SER A 127 -15.94 -5.02 9.54
N SER A 128 -15.33 -5.92 10.30
CA SER A 128 -15.86 -7.30 10.49
C SER A 128 -17.20 -7.28 11.24
N ALA A 129 -17.49 -6.23 12.02
CA ALA A 129 -18.80 -6.09 12.65
C ALA A 129 -19.98 -6.03 11.64
N HIS A 130 -19.73 -5.66 10.38
CA HIS A 130 -20.76 -5.63 9.33
C HIS A 130 -20.98 -7.00 8.66
N ILE A 131 -19.93 -7.83 8.54
CA ILE A 131 -20.00 -9.17 7.92
C ILE A 131 -20.74 -10.15 8.84
N ASP A 132 -20.54 -10.05 10.16
CA ASP A 132 -21.23 -10.86 11.18
C ASP A 132 -22.76 -10.66 11.19
N ASN A 133 -23.26 -9.56 10.62
CA ASN A 133 -24.69 -9.28 10.51
C ASN A 133 -25.32 -9.78 9.20
N LEU A 134 -24.49 -10.11 8.20
CA LEU A 134 -24.94 -10.66 6.91
C LEU A 134 -25.01 -12.18 6.91
N SER A 135 -24.23 -12.88 7.76
CA SER A 135 -24.33 -14.34 7.90
C SER A 135 -25.56 -14.81 8.69
N LYS A 136 -26.33 -13.87 9.25
CA LYS A 136 -27.57 -14.13 10.01
C LYS A 136 -28.81 -14.18 9.10
N TRP A 137 -28.64 -13.96 7.80
CA TRP A 137 -29.68 -14.04 6.77
C TRP A 137 -29.26 -15.05 5.69
#